data_AF-A0AA38WTD1-F1
#
_entry.id   AF-A0AA38WTD1-F1
#
_cell.length_a   1.000
_cell.length_b   1.000
_cell.length_c   1.000
_cell.angle_alpha   90.00
_cell.angle_beta   90.00
_cell.angle_gamma   90.00
#
_symmetry.space_group_name_H-M   'P 1'
#
loop_
_entity.id
_entity.type
_entity.pdbx_description
1 polymer ?
#
loop_
_entity_poly.entity_id
_entity_poly.type
_entity_poly.pdbx_seq_one_letter_code
_entity_poly.pdbx_strand_id
1 'polypeptide(L)'
;MEIVSEGRLARKNWGRNFIEQDYKPKYGIARFESNTTGEVSKIYDYIKKLDKKILNLKTKLNSLTKKNQSTVNDSSLENENVSTKKKYFIVIGINTAFSSRKRRESVRATWMPQGEKRKRLEEEIGIVIRFIIGHSARPGGILDNSIDEEEKRYGDFMRLNHTEAYLALSAKTKIYFATAVEKWDADFYIKVDDDVHVNIGALTKTLLSHVNKPRVYIGCMTSGPVLTEKGVKHREPEFWKFGEAGNNYFRHARGQIYAISKELATYISKNKDILHKYANEDVSLGTWMIGLEVEHVNDKSLCCGTSVCEWKKLIGHTCVATLDWACSGICNSQERILDVHKHCSEDENDLWQVIV
;
A
#
# COMPACT_ATOMS: atom_id res chain seq x y z
N MET A 1 47.40 40.64 -34.32
CA MET A 1 46.63 39.87 -35.32
C MET A 1 45.57 39.08 -34.57
N GLU A 2 44.55 39.68 -33.94
CA GLU A 2 43.65 40.79 -34.34
C GLU A 2 42.58 40.41 -35.39
N ILE A 3 41.32 40.27 -34.87
CA ILE A 3 39.97 40.74 -35.35
C ILE A 3 39.52 40.38 -36.80
N VAL A 4 38.25 40.15 -37.20
CA VAL A 4 36.85 40.40 -36.71
C VAL A 4 35.93 39.19 -37.13
N SER A 5 34.61 39.06 -36.95
CA SER A 5 33.47 39.89 -36.46
C SER A 5 32.24 39.05 -36.00
N GLU A 6 31.19 39.73 -35.51
CA GLU A 6 29.83 39.30 -35.12
C GLU A 6 28.93 38.93 -36.35
N GLY A 7 27.71 38.34 -36.29
CA GLY A 7 26.82 37.86 -35.20
C GLY A 7 25.31 38.10 -35.55
N ARG A 8 24.35 37.30 -35.03
CA ARG A 8 22.92 37.68 -34.74
C ARG A 8 21.99 36.52 -34.31
N LEU A 9 20.96 36.87 -33.51
CA LEU A 9 19.82 36.03 -33.07
C LEU A 9 18.71 35.92 -34.14
N ALA A 10 17.91 34.84 -34.11
CA ALA A 10 16.44 34.92 -34.21
C ALA A 10 15.71 33.63 -33.76
N ARG A 11 14.56 33.80 -33.10
CA ARG A 11 13.55 32.74 -32.81
C ARG A 11 12.57 32.63 -33.98
N LYS A 12 11.93 31.44 -34.21
CA LYS A 12 10.45 31.29 -34.31
C LYS A 12 9.95 29.88 -34.69
N ASN A 13 8.90 29.48 -33.97
CA ASN A 13 7.67 28.79 -34.39
C ASN A 13 7.73 27.71 -35.50
N TRP A 14 7.46 26.46 -35.11
CA TRP A 14 6.82 25.49 -36.01
C TRP A 14 5.29 25.65 -35.95
N GLY A 15 4.70 26.03 -37.08
CA GLY A 15 3.26 26.09 -37.30
C GLY A 15 2.73 24.82 -37.97
N ARG A 16 1.42 24.60 -37.86
CA ARG A 16 0.68 23.45 -38.41
C ARG A 16 0.82 23.37 -39.93
N ASN A 17 0.81 22.14 -40.46
CA ASN A 17 -0.18 21.65 -41.43
C ASN A 17 0.15 20.21 -41.85
N PHE A 18 -0.74 19.27 -41.56
CA PHE A 18 -0.82 17.99 -42.28
C PHE A 18 -2.29 17.73 -42.62
N ILE A 19 -2.53 17.40 -43.88
CA ILE A 19 -3.86 17.26 -44.47
C ILE A 19 -4.29 15.79 -44.41
N GLU A 20 -5.56 15.58 -44.11
CA GLU A 20 -6.24 14.27 -44.10
C GLU A 20 -6.14 13.57 -45.47
N GLN A 21 -5.83 12.27 -45.47
CA GLN A 21 -6.16 11.37 -46.57
C GLN A 21 -6.86 10.12 -46.02
N ASP A 22 -8.08 9.91 -46.50
CA ASP A 22 -8.94 8.78 -46.14
C ASP A 22 -8.31 7.43 -46.51
N TYR A 23 -8.17 6.54 -45.52
CA TYR A 23 -7.87 5.12 -45.75
C TYR A 23 -8.99 4.25 -45.17
N LYS A 24 -9.90 3.78 -46.03
CA LYS A 24 -10.99 2.86 -45.64
C LYS A 24 -10.57 1.39 -45.74
N PRO A 25 -10.45 0.64 -44.63
CA PRO A 25 -10.28 -0.80 -44.71
C PRO A 25 -11.61 -1.49 -45.04
N LYS A 26 -11.65 -2.29 -46.12
CA LYS A 26 -12.77 -3.19 -46.40
C LYS A 26 -12.66 -4.43 -45.50
N TYR A 27 -13.46 -4.50 -44.45
CA TYR A 27 -13.75 -5.77 -43.77
C TYR A 27 -15.16 -6.24 -44.13
N GLY A 28 -15.25 -7.40 -44.78
CA GLY A 28 -16.53 -8.06 -45.04
C GLY A 28 -17.08 -8.66 -43.74
N ILE A 29 -18.34 -8.36 -43.41
CA ILE A 29 -19.00 -8.92 -42.24
C ILE A 29 -19.42 -10.36 -42.55
N ALA A 30 -18.57 -11.33 -42.22
CA ALA A 30 -19.00 -12.70 -42.05
C ALA A 30 -19.80 -12.79 -40.73
N ARG A 31 -21.10 -13.08 -40.80
CA ARG A 31 -21.90 -13.41 -39.61
C ARG A 31 -21.43 -14.74 -39.03
N PHE A 32 -20.57 -14.68 -38.01
CA PHE A 32 -20.40 -15.77 -37.06
C PHE A 32 -21.42 -15.59 -35.93
N GLU A 33 -22.58 -16.23 -36.06
CA GLU A 33 -23.36 -16.60 -34.88
C GLU A 33 -22.53 -17.62 -34.11
N SER A 34 -22.01 -17.21 -32.94
CA SER A 34 -21.18 -18.07 -32.09
C SER A 34 -21.70 -18.06 -30.67
N ASN A 35 -21.75 -19.25 -30.07
CA ASN A 35 -22.43 -19.57 -28.81
C ASN A 35 -21.65 -19.12 -27.56
N THR A 36 -20.94 -18.00 -27.67
CA THR A 36 -19.83 -17.57 -26.80
C THR A 36 -20.26 -17.23 -25.38
N THR A 37 -21.47 -16.71 -25.18
CA THR A 37 -22.01 -16.42 -23.83
C THR A 37 -22.22 -17.69 -23.01
N GLY A 38 -22.65 -18.80 -23.64
CA GLY A 38 -22.80 -20.09 -22.99
C GLY A 38 -21.47 -20.74 -22.61
N GLU A 39 -20.42 -20.51 -23.40
CA GLU A 39 -19.07 -21.05 -23.12
C GLU A 39 -18.35 -20.25 -22.03
N VAL A 40 -18.44 -18.92 -22.04
CA VAL A 40 -17.92 -18.06 -20.96
C VAL A 40 -18.58 -18.39 -19.62
N SER A 41 -19.89 -18.63 -19.61
CA SER A 41 -20.62 -19.06 -18.41
C SER A 41 -20.11 -20.39 -17.85
N LYS A 42 -19.90 -21.40 -18.72
CA LYS A 42 -19.32 -22.71 -18.33
C LYS A 42 -17.89 -22.59 -17.78
N ILE A 43 -17.08 -21.70 -18.34
CA ILE A 43 -15.72 -21.41 -17.85
C ILE A 43 -15.79 -20.79 -16.45
N TYR A 44 -16.69 -19.83 -16.23
CA TYR A 44 -16.88 -19.19 -14.93
C TYR A 44 -17.33 -20.18 -13.84
N ASP A 45 -18.26 -21.08 -14.16
CA ASP A 45 -18.68 -22.19 -13.29
C ASP A 45 -17.53 -23.17 -12.98
N TYR A 46 -16.62 -23.39 -13.94
CA TYR A 46 -15.46 -24.25 -13.75
C TYR A 46 -14.42 -23.60 -12.82
N ILE A 47 -14.14 -22.31 -12.98
CA ILE A 47 -13.28 -21.52 -12.07
C ILE A 47 -13.85 -21.58 -10.64
N LYS A 48 -15.14 -21.27 -10.46
CA LYS A 48 -15.82 -21.32 -9.15
C LYS A 48 -15.78 -22.71 -8.49
N LYS A 49 -15.80 -23.80 -9.28
CA LYS A 49 -15.61 -25.18 -8.80
C LYS A 49 -14.16 -25.47 -8.42
N LEU A 50 -13.17 -24.91 -9.12
CA LEU A 50 -11.76 -25.02 -8.76
C LEU A 50 -11.44 -24.27 -7.47
N ASP A 51 -11.92 -23.04 -7.31
CA ASP A 51 -11.71 -22.25 -6.08
C ASP A 51 -12.24 -22.97 -4.84
N LYS A 52 -13.46 -23.56 -4.94
CA LYS A 52 -14.02 -24.38 -3.86
C LYS A 52 -13.20 -25.64 -3.55
N LYS A 53 -12.57 -26.26 -4.56
CA LYS A 53 -11.63 -27.38 -4.35
C LYS A 53 -10.34 -26.91 -3.67
N ILE A 54 -9.78 -25.77 -4.08
CA ILE A 54 -8.58 -25.18 -3.47
C ILE A 54 -8.86 -24.84 -2.00
N LEU A 55 -10.00 -24.25 -1.68
CA LEU A 55 -10.41 -23.94 -0.30
C LEU A 55 -10.54 -25.21 0.56
N ASN A 56 -11.18 -26.27 0.03
CA ASN A 56 -11.28 -27.56 0.72
C ASN A 56 -9.92 -28.25 0.92
N LEU A 57 -8.99 -28.11 -0.03
CA LEU A 57 -7.63 -28.63 0.11
C LEU A 57 -6.83 -27.83 1.15
N LYS A 58 -6.96 -26.50 1.19
CA LYS A 58 -6.35 -25.65 2.22
C LYS A 58 -6.86 -25.98 3.63
N THR A 59 -8.17 -26.15 3.83
CA THR A 59 -8.73 -26.54 5.14
C THR A 59 -8.31 -27.95 5.55
N LYS A 60 -8.23 -28.91 4.61
CA LYS A 60 -7.71 -30.26 4.88
C LYS A 60 -6.22 -30.27 5.19
N LEU A 61 -5.42 -29.42 4.55
CA LEU A 61 -4.00 -29.26 4.88
C LEU A 61 -3.85 -28.69 6.30
N ASN A 62 -4.58 -27.63 6.64
CA ASN A 62 -4.54 -27.02 7.96
C ASN A 62 -4.97 -27.97 9.09
N SER A 63 -5.94 -28.87 8.86
CA SER A 63 -6.32 -29.88 9.85
C SER A 63 -5.28 -30.99 10.01
N LEU A 64 -4.58 -31.38 8.94
CA LEU A 64 -3.44 -32.30 9.01
C LEU A 64 -2.23 -31.68 9.73
N THR A 65 -1.90 -30.41 9.48
CA THR A 65 -0.81 -29.70 10.18
C THR A 65 -1.08 -29.63 11.69
N LYS A 66 -2.32 -29.32 12.10
CA LYS A 66 -2.72 -29.35 13.52
C LYS A 66 -2.63 -30.75 14.14
N LYS A 67 -2.93 -31.81 13.37
CA LYS A 67 -2.87 -33.20 13.86
C LYS A 67 -1.43 -33.73 13.99
N ASN A 68 -0.51 -33.23 13.18
CA ASN A 68 0.92 -33.53 13.34
C ASN A 68 1.51 -32.82 14.56
N GLN A 69 1.07 -31.60 14.88
CA GLN A 69 1.46 -30.91 16.12
C GLN A 69 0.93 -31.57 17.40
N SER A 70 -0.17 -32.35 17.34
CA SER A 70 -0.69 -33.07 18.51
C SER A 70 -0.08 -34.46 18.73
N THR A 71 0.88 -34.90 17.90
CA THR A 71 1.43 -36.28 17.94
C THR A 71 2.93 -36.33 18.24
N VAL A 72 3.58 -35.17 18.42
CA VAL A 72 4.98 -35.05 18.85
C VAL A 72 5.05 -34.04 19.98
N ASN A 73 4.98 -34.52 21.23
CA ASN A 73 5.41 -33.82 22.44
C ASN A 73 5.39 -34.82 23.62
N ASP A 74 6.46 -35.60 23.73
CA ASP A 74 6.87 -36.21 24.99
C ASP A 74 8.30 -35.75 25.29
N SER A 75 8.58 -35.45 26.57
CA SER A 75 9.87 -35.03 27.14
C SER A 75 10.61 -33.83 26.51
N SER A 76 10.31 -32.61 26.97
CA SER A 76 11.27 -31.73 27.68
C SER A 76 10.71 -30.31 27.88
N LEU A 77 10.50 -29.90 29.13
CA LEU A 77 9.93 -28.60 29.48
C LEU A 77 11.02 -27.51 29.57
N GLU A 78 11.14 -26.68 28.55
CA GLU A 78 11.52 -25.27 28.74
C GLU A 78 10.29 -24.40 28.45
N ASN A 79 9.93 -23.53 29.40
CA ASN A 79 8.74 -22.69 29.31
C ASN A 79 8.97 -21.51 28.37
N GLU A 80 8.95 -21.75 27.06
CA GLU A 80 8.59 -20.68 26.13
C GLU A 80 7.14 -20.27 26.42
N ASN A 81 6.96 -19.02 26.84
CA ASN A 81 5.64 -18.39 26.93
C ASN A 81 5.03 -18.30 25.53
N VAL A 82 4.31 -19.36 25.12
CA VAL A 82 3.55 -19.39 23.87
C VAL A 82 2.54 -18.25 23.91
N SER A 83 2.89 -17.16 23.23
CA SER A 83 2.15 -15.91 23.25
C SER A 83 0.73 -16.15 22.70
N THR A 84 -0.25 -16.21 23.60
CA THR A 84 -1.69 -16.39 23.31
C THR A 84 -2.35 -15.19 22.63
N LYS A 85 -1.57 -14.35 21.93
CA LYS A 85 -2.06 -13.21 21.16
C LYS A 85 -3.04 -13.72 20.10
N LYS A 86 -4.19 -13.05 20.01
CA LYS A 86 -5.12 -13.25 18.91
C LYS A 86 -4.37 -13.07 17.59
N LYS A 87 -4.53 -14.02 16.68
CA LYS A 87 -4.01 -13.88 15.31
C LYS A 87 -4.95 -12.99 14.49
N TYR A 88 -4.36 -12.04 13.78
CA TYR A 88 -4.97 -11.14 12.83
C TYR A 88 -4.51 -11.50 11.40
N PHE A 89 -5.22 -11.00 10.39
CA PHE A 89 -4.79 -11.15 9.00
C PHE A 89 -3.97 -9.95 8.53
N ILE A 90 -4.44 -8.73 8.83
CA ILE A 90 -3.93 -7.46 8.28
C ILE A 90 -3.85 -6.42 9.40
N VAL A 91 -2.73 -5.69 9.47
CA VAL A 91 -2.59 -4.47 10.28
C VAL A 91 -2.27 -3.29 9.36
N ILE A 92 -3.20 -2.34 9.24
CA ILE A 92 -3.08 -1.13 8.43
C ILE A 92 -2.71 0.06 9.32
N GLY A 93 -1.52 0.62 9.08
CA GLY A 93 -1.06 1.89 9.65
C GLY A 93 -1.19 3.04 8.65
N ILE A 94 -2.06 3.99 8.95
CA ILE A 94 -2.26 5.21 8.15
C ILE A 94 -1.34 6.30 8.69
N ASN A 95 -0.21 6.57 8.03
CA ASN A 95 0.71 7.63 8.41
C ASN A 95 0.03 9.00 8.26
N THR A 96 -0.02 9.76 9.35
CA THR A 96 -0.67 11.08 9.42
C THR A 96 0.18 12.08 10.20
N ALA A 97 -0.14 13.38 10.16
CA ALA A 97 0.56 14.42 10.91
C ALA A 97 -0.41 15.28 11.74
N PHE A 98 0.11 16.08 12.67
CA PHE A 98 -0.71 16.99 13.49
C PHE A 98 -1.60 17.92 12.64
N SER A 99 -1.07 18.43 11.52
CA SER A 99 -1.80 19.28 10.57
C SER A 99 -2.88 18.55 9.76
N SER A 100 -2.86 17.22 9.69
CA SER A 100 -3.71 16.41 8.81
C SER A 100 -5.11 16.11 9.35
N ARG A 101 -5.61 16.83 10.37
CA ARG A 101 -6.91 16.54 11.00
C ARG A 101 -8.06 16.38 9.99
N LYS A 102 -8.19 17.32 9.03
CA LYS A 102 -9.21 17.25 7.98
C LYS A 102 -9.08 16.02 7.07
N ARG A 103 -7.86 15.52 6.85
CA ARG A 103 -7.61 14.28 6.09
C ARG A 103 -8.02 13.03 6.87
N ARG A 104 -7.76 12.99 8.17
CA ARG A 104 -8.26 11.91 9.04
C ARG A 104 -9.79 11.89 9.09
N GLU A 105 -10.40 13.07 9.22
CA GLU A 105 -11.86 13.24 9.14
C GLU A 105 -12.40 12.75 7.77
N SER A 106 -11.75 13.06 6.65
CA SER A 106 -12.21 12.61 5.32
C SER A 106 -11.96 11.11 5.05
N VAL A 107 -10.88 10.52 5.56
CA VAL A 107 -10.65 9.06 5.55
C VAL A 107 -11.71 8.30 6.37
N ARG A 108 -12.03 8.79 7.58
CA ARG A 108 -13.10 8.25 8.43
C ARG A 108 -14.49 8.38 7.81
N ALA A 109 -14.74 9.47 7.09
CA ALA A 109 -15.99 9.70 6.38
C ALA A 109 -16.12 8.92 5.06
N THR A 110 -15.11 8.12 4.69
CA THR A 110 -15.08 7.36 3.43
C THR A 110 -14.72 5.90 3.66
N TRP A 111 -13.46 5.51 3.47
CA TRP A 111 -13.06 4.11 3.35
C TRP A 111 -12.70 3.43 4.68
N MET A 112 -12.45 4.19 5.75
CA MET A 112 -12.12 3.62 7.06
C MET A 112 -13.39 3.44 7.91
N PRO A 113 -13.82 2.20 8.23
CA PRO A 113 -14.98 1.98 9.07
C PRO A 113 -14.80 2.58 10.48
N GLN A 114 -15.88 3.04 11.08
CA GLN A 114 -15.90 3.68 12.40
C GLN A 114 -16.73 2.89 13.42
N GLY A 115 -16.55 3.20 14.71
CA GLY A 115 -17.36 2.66 15.81
C GLY A 115 -17.44 1.13 15.79
N GLU A 116 -18.66 0.59 15.93
CA GLU A 116 -18.90 -0.86 15.91
C GLU A 116 -18.52 -1.53 14.58
N LYS A 117 -18.63 -0.85 13.42
CA LYS A 117 -18.13 -1.42 12.15
C LYS A 117 -16.60 -1.65 12.22
N ARG A 118 -15.85 -0.75 12.87
CA ARG A 118 -14.39 -0.91 13.05
C ARG A 118 -14.04 -2.03 14.03
N LYS A 119 -14.75 -2.12 15.15
CA LYS A 119 -14.56 -3.22 16.12
C LYS A 119 -14.86 -4.55 15.47
N ARG A 120 -15.99 -4.67 14.77
CA ARG A 120 -16.39 -5.88 14.03
C ARG A 120 -15.33 -6.33 13.02
N LEU A 121 -14.73 -5.39 12.29
CA LEU A 121 -13.63 -5.65 11.35
C LEU A 121 -12.38 -6.21 12.07
N GLU A 122 -12.06 -5.72 13.27
CA GLU A 122 -10.93 -6.18 14.09
C GLU A 122 -11.24 -7.49 14.85
N GLU A 123 -12.50 -7.71 15.21
CA GLU A 123 -12.98 -8.82 16.04
C GLU A 123 -13.36 -10.06 15.24
N GLU A 124 -14.18 -9.92 14.18
CA GLU A 124 -14.65 -11.05 13.36
C GLU A 124 -13.69 -11.37 12.19
N ILE A 125 -13.22 -10.33 11.47
CA ILE A 125 -12.40 -10.49 10.25
C ILE A 125 -10.90 -10.48 10.57
N GLY A 126 -10.49 -9.86 11.67
CA GLY A 126 -9.08 -9.77 12.08
C GLY A 126 -8.28 -8.75 11.28
N ILE A 127 -8.90 -7.63 10.89
CA ILE A 127 -8.22 -6.50 10.24
C ILE A 127 -8.17 -5.32 11.20
N VAL A 128 -6.95 -4.92 11.58
CA VAL A 128 -6.68 -3.75 12.44
C VAL A 128 -6.43 -2.54 11.54
N ILE A 129 -7.06 -1.40 11.82
CA ILE A 129 -6.77 -0.12 11.15
C ILE A 129 -6.53 0.94 12.21
N ARG A 130 -5.40 1.66 12.13
CA ARG A 130 -5.06 2.78 13.04
C ARG A 130 -4.33 3.92 12.30
N PHE A 131 -4.60 5.16 12.73
CA PHE A 131 -3.79 6.32 12.37
C PHE A 131 -2.48 6.31 13.16
N ILE A 132 -1.35 6.40 12.47
CA ILE A 132 -0.01 6.33 13.05
C ILE A 132 0.51 7.74 13.29
N ILE A 133 0.75 8.08 14.55
CA ILE A 133 1.27 9.40 14.94
C ILE A 133 2.20 9.30 16.14
N GLY A 134 3.31 10.01 16.09
CA GLY A 134 4.21 10.23 17.22
C GLY A 134 3.68 11.27 18.21
N HIS A 135 4.59 11.90 18.92
CA HIS A 135 4.33 13.05 19.80
C HIS A 135 4.98 14.32 19.25
N SER A 136 4.59 15.48 19.78
CA SER A 136 5.22 16.75 19.40
C SER A 136 6.60 16.91 20.07
N ALA A 137 7.38 17.90 19.63
CA ALA A 137 8.67 18.24 20.24
C ALA A 137 8.57 18.72 21.70
N ARG A 138 7.35 18.99 22.21
CA ARG A 138 7.07 19.27 23.62
C ARG A 138 5.92 18.35 24.06
N PRO A 139 6.22 17.12 24.53
CA PRO A 139 5.20 16.17 24.95
C PRO A 139 4.18 16.78 25.93
N GLY A 140 2.89 16.55 25.70
CA GLY A 140 1.79 17.17 26.46
C GLY A 140 1.46 18.62 26.03
N GLY A 141 2.07 19.13 24.97
CA GLY A 141 1.72 20.42 24.36
C GLY A 141 0.37 20.40 23.65
N ILE A 142 -0.08 21.58 23.18
CA ILE A 142 -1.39 21.79 22.51
C ILE A 142 -1.62 20.80 21.36
N LEU A 143 -0.58 20.49 20.57
CA LEU A 143 -0.67 19.54 19.46
C LEU A 143 -0.96 18.12 19.95
N ASP A 144 -0.30 17.67 21.03
CA ASP A 144 -0.54 16.35 21.61
C ASP A 144 -1.93 16.28 22.24
N ASN A 145 -2.34 17.30 23.01
CA ASN A 145 -3.66 17.38 23.62
C ASN A 145 -4.78 17.31 22.55
N SER A 146 -4.58 17.92 21.38
CA SER A 146 -5.54 17.85 20.27
C SER A 146 -5.71 16.45 19.69
N ILE A 147 -4.66 15.62 19.72
CA ILE A 147 -4.70 14.21 19.33
C ILE A 147 -5.32 13.36 20.44
N ASP A 148 -5.04 13.67 21.72
CA ASP A 148 -5.62 12.94 22.84
C ASP A 148 -7.14 13.18 22.98
N GLU A 149 -7.64 14.36 22.59
CA GLU A 149 -9.08 14.63 22.42
C GLU A 149 -9.70 13.83 21.26
N GLU A 150 -8.98 13.72 20.15
CA GLU A 150 -9.41 12.97 18.96
C GLU A 150 -9.42 11.46 19.24
N GLU A 151 -8.42 10.94 19.95
CA GLU A 151 -8.34 9.54 20.41
C GLU A 151 -9.45 9.21 21.41
N LYS A 152 -9.74 10.09 22.38
CA LYS A 152 -10.91 9.92 23.28
C LYS A 152 -12.24 9.80 22.53
N ARG A 153 -12.35 10.38 21.34
CA ARG A 153 -13.57 10.37 20.52
C ARG A 153 -13.67 9.16 19.59
N TYR A 154 -12.57 8.74 18.98
CA TYR A 154 -12.58 7.73 17.92
C TYR A 154 -11.85 6.41 18.26
N GLY A 155 -10.90 6.43 19.21
CA GLY A 155 -10.12 5.27 19.67
C GLY A 155 -9.30 4.59 18.57
N ASP A 156 -8.86 5.36 17.58
CA ASP A 156 -8.34 4.89 16.30
C ASP A 156 -6.91 5.30 15.98
N PHE A 157 -6.16 5.85 16.94
CA PHE A 157 -4.73 6.07 16.82
C PHE A 157 -3.87 4.90 17.30
N MET A 158 -2.63 4.93 16.82
CA MET A 158 -1.48 4.23 17.40
C MET A 158 -0.42 5.29 17.68
N ARG A 159 -0.30 5.67 18.96
CA ARG A 159 0.71 6.62 19.43
C ARG A 159 2.08 5.94 19.43
N LEU A 160 3.07 6.55 18.78
CA LEU A 160 4.46 6.08 18.74
C LEU A 160 5.35 6.90 19.67
N ASN A 161 6.37 6.27 20.25
CA ASN A 161 7.47 6.97 20.91
C ASN A 161 8.43 7.54 19.85
N HIS A 162 7.99 8.63 19.22
CA HIS A 162 8.63 9.26 18.07
C HIS A 162 8.31 10.75 18.05
N THR A 163 9.32 11.62 18.02
CA THR A 163 9.10 13.06 17.78
C THR A 163 8.75 13.29 16.30
N GLU A 164 7.53 13.75 16.02
CA GLU A 164 7.11 14.10 14.67
C GLU A 164 7.95 15.25 14.09
N ALA A 165 8.56 15.00 12.93
CA ALA A 165 9.22 16.02 12.12
C ALA A 165 9.19 15.60 10.64
N TYR A 166 9.18 16.58 9.73
CA TYR A 166 9.06 16.33 8.29
C TYR A 166 10.13 15.38 7.73
N LEU A 167 11.37 15.48 8.20
CA LEU A 167 12.49 14.62 7.78
C LEU A 167 12.57 13.29 8.57
N ALA A 168 11.58 12.98 9.39
CA ALA A 168 11.59 11.82 10.28
C ALA A 168 10.71 10.65 9.81
N LEU A 169 10.06 10.76 8.65
CA LEU A 169 9.15 9.73 8.09
C LEU A 169 9.78 8.33 8.03
N SER A 170 11.03 8.20 7.53
CA SER A 170 11.76 6.92 7.49
C SER A 170 11.97 6.32 8.88
N ALA A 171 12.10 7.14 9.92
CA ALA A 171 12.17 6.68 11.31
C ALA A 171 10.78 6.31 11.85
N LYS A 172 9.74 7.10 11.53
CA LYS A 172 8.35 6.82 11.88
C LYS A 172 7.88 5.46 11.35
N THR A 173 8.09 5.20 10.07
CA THR A 173 7.78 3.90 9.43
C THR A 173 8.50 2.74 10.13
N LYS A 174 9.80 2.90 10.44
CA LYS A 174 10.57 1.86 11.15
C LYS A 174 10.00 1.55 12.53
N ILE A 175 9.66 2.59 13.30
CA ILE A 175 9.05 2.46 14.63
C ILE A 175 7.63 1.87 14.52
N TYR A 176 6.85 2.29 13.53
CA TYR A 176 5.52 1.73 13.24
C TYR A 176 5.57 0.20 13.07
N PHE A 177 6.38 -0.31 12.14
CA PHE A 177 6.46 -1.76 11.93
C PHE A 177 6.97 -2.51 13.16
N ALA A 178 7.96 -1.95 13.88
CA ALA A 178 8.46 -2.55 15.10
C ALA A 178 7.36 -2.68 16.17
N THR A 179 6.67 -1.59 16.50
CA THR A 179 5.62 -1.56 17.53
C THR A 179 4.34 -2.30 17.06
N ALA A 180 4.06 -2.35 15.77
CA ALA A 180 2.90 -3.08 15.24
C ALA A 180 3.07 -4.60 15.40
N VAL A 181 4.26 -5.14 15.13
CA VAL A 181 4.60 -6.55 15.36
C VAL A 181 4.65 -6.89 16.85
N GLU A 182 5.14 -5.97 17.68
CA GLU A 182 5.11 -6.13 19.15
C GLU A 182 3.66 -6.21 19.67
N LYS A 183 2.72 -5.45 19.10
CA LYS A 183 1.33 -5.33 19.58
C LYS A 183 0.35 -6.36 18.99
N TRP A 184 0.41 -6.65 17.70
CA TRP A 184 -0.51 -7.54 17.00
C TRP A 184 0.25 -8.62 16.23
N ASP A 185 -0.14 -9.89 16.38
CA ASP A 185 0.34 -10.99 15.53
C ASP A 185 -0.53 -11.03 14.26
N ALA A 186 0.02 -10.61 13.11
CA ALA A 186 -0.69 -10.57 11.84
C ALA A 186 0.12 -11.19 10.69
N ASP A 187 -0.56 -11.71 9.67
CA ASP A 187 0.09 -12.24 8.47
C ASP A 187 0.73 -11.12 7.61
N PHE A 188 0.09 -9.94 7.54
CA PHE A 188 0.59 -8.77 6.81
C PHE A 188 0.51 -7.46 7.62
N TYR A 189 1.50 -6.60 7.40
CA TYR A 189 1.57 -5.23 7.94
C TYR A 189 1.67 -4.23 6.78
N ILE A 190 0.85 -3.18 6.81
CA ILE A 190 0.59 -2.28 5.68
C ILE A 190 0.80 -0.84 6.12
N LYS A 191 1.58 -0.07 5.36
CA LYS A 191 1.66 1.39 5.49
C LYS A 191 0.82 2.04 4.39
N VAL A 192 0.06 3.07 4.75
CA VAL A 192 -0.76 3.91 3.86
C VAL A 192 -0.54 5.37 4.23
N ASP A 193 -0.55 6.30 3.26
CA ASP A 193 -0.58 7.74 3.55
C ASP A 193 -2.02 8.28 3.71
N ASP A 194 -2.20 9.32 4.54
CA ASP A 194 -3.52 9.89 4.85
C ASP A 194 -4.21 10.67 3.71
N ASP A 195 -3.63 10.67 2.50
CA ASP A 195 -4.22 11.20 1.28
C ASP A 195 -4.48 10.13 0.20
N VAL A 196 -4.57 8.85 0.58
CA VAL A 196 -4.88 7.73 -0.33
C VAL A 196 -6.30 7.19 -0.06
N HIS A 197 -7.04 6.87 -1.12
CA HIS A 197 -8.27 6.07 -1.04
C HIS A 197 -7.93 4.58 -1.17
N VAL A 198 -8.48 3.74 -0.29
CA VAL A 198 -8.20 2.29 -0.25
C VAL A 198 -9.51 1.51 -0.26
N ASN A 199 -9.57 0.45 -1.08
CA ASN A 199 -10.62 -0.56 -1.04
C ASN A 199 -10.11 -1.75 -0.22
N ILE A 200 -10.64 -1.93 0.99
CA ILE A 200 -10.11 -2.87 1.99
C ILE A 200 -10.42 -4.32 1.58
N GLY A 201 -11.59 -4.59 1.02
CA GLY A 201 -11.96 -5.90 0.48
C GLY A 201 -11.03 -6.31 -0.67
N ALA A 202 -10.78 -5.41 -1.61
CA ALA A 202 -9.81 -5.60 -2.69
C ALA A 202 -8.38 -5.83 -2.16
N LEU A 203 -7.92 -5.04 -1.17
CA LEU A 203 -6.61 -5.25 -0.50
C LEU A 203 -6.53 -6.65 0.11
N THR A 204 -7.58 -7.06 0.82
CA THR A 204 -7.69 -8.35 1.49
C THR A 204 -7.66 -9.50 0.49
N LYS A 205 -8.41 -9.39 -0.62
CA LYS A 205 -8.41 -10.37 -1.74
C LYS A 205 -7.02 -10.49 -2.38
N THR A 206 -6.32 -9.39 -2.61
CA THR A 206 -4.93 -9.40 -3.12
C THR A 206 -4.01 -10.14 -2.14
N LEU A 207 -4.00 -9.79 -0.86
CA LEU A 207 -3.09 -10.36 0.14
C LEU A 207 -3.36 -11.86 0.41
N LEU A 208 -4.61 -12.33 0.29
CA LEU A 208 -4.95 -13.76 0.42
C LEU A 208 -4.24 -14.66 -0.59
N SER A 209 -3.85 -14.14 -1.76
CA SER A 209 -3.07 -14.89 -2.75
C SER A 209 -1.59 -15.10 -2.32
N HIS A 210 -1.12 -14.34 -1.34
CA HIS A 210 0.26 -14.34 -0.85
C HIS A 210 0.45 -14.94 0.55
N VAL A 211 -0.62 -15.29 1.27
CA VAL A 211 -0.55 -15.73 2.70
C VAL A 211 0.35 -16.96 2.95
N ASN A 212 0.55 -17.83 1.95
CA ASN A 212 1.42 -19.00 2.06
C ASN A 212 2.89 -18.72 1.72
N LYS A 213 3.28 -17.45 1.54
CA LYS A 213 4.63 -17.04 1.13
C LYS A 213 5.32 -16.29 2.29
N PRO A 214 6.51 -16.72 2.74
CA PRO A 214 7.12 -16.22 3.97
C PRO A 214 7.57 -14.76 3.88
N ARG A 215 8.18 -14.37 2.75
CA ARG A 215 8.84 -13.07 2.54
C ARG A 215 8.28 -12.38 1.30
N VAL A 216 7.19 -11.63 1.48
CA VAL A 216 6.51 -10.89 0.41
C VAL A 216 6.53 -9.40 0.72
N TYR A 217 7.02 -8.62 -0.24
CA TYR A 217 6.92 -7.17 -0.26
C TYR A 217 6.09 -6.79 -1.49
N ILE A 218 4.88 -6.28 -1.27
CA ILE A 218 3.92 -5.98 -2.33
C ILE A 218 3.58 -4.49 -2.35
N GLY A 219 3.52 -3.94 -3.56
CA GLY A 219 3.20 -2.55 -3.80
C GLY A 219 3.28 -2.19 -5.27
N CYS A 220 3.02 -0.92 -5.57
CA CYS A 220 3.26 -0.39 -6.91
C CYS A 220 4.76 -0.19 -7.12
N MET A 221 5.46 -1.25 -7.53
CA MET A 221 6.91 -1.24 -7.67
C MET A 221 7.38 -0.23 -8.74
N THR A 222 8.46 0.47 -8.42
CA THR A 222 9.07 1.54 -9.21
C THR A 222 10.60 1.51 -9.08
N SER A 223 11.26 2.19 -10.01
CA SER A 223 12.65 2.62 -9.95
C SER A 223 12.74 3.99 -10.63
N GLY A 224 13.66 4.84 -10.23
CA GLY A 224 13.78 6.20 -10.76
C GLY A 224 15.05 6.90 -10.28
N PRO A 225 15.38 8.08 -10.83
CA PRO A 225 16.66 8.72 -10.61
C PRO A 225 16.88 9.06 -9.14
N VAL A 226 18.12 8.86 -8.65
CA VAL A 226 18.51 9.31 -7.32
C VAL A 226 18.54 10.84 -7.31
N LEU A 227 17.86 11.44 -6.32
CA LEU A 227 17.68 12.90 -6.27
C LEU A 227 18.91 13.56 -5.65
N THR A 228 19.89 13.94 -6.48
CA THR A 228 21.18 14.48 -6.03
C THR A 228 21.20 16.00 -5.85
N GLU A 229 20.36 16.72 -6.61
CA GLU A 229 20.37 18.17 -6.78
C GLU A 229 19.97 18.94 -5.51
N LYS A 230 20.69 20.03 -5.22
CA LYS A 230 20.36 20.94 -4.10
C LYS A 230 19.05 21.69 -4.37
N GLY A 231 18.20 21.77 -3.34
CA GLY A 231 16.89 22.43 -3.43
C GLY A 231 15.75 21.53 -3.90
N VAL A 232 16.04 20.36 -4.48
CA VAL A 232 15.01 19.37 -4.83
C VAL A 232 14.42 18.73 -3.56
N LYS A 233 13.09 18.66 -3.51
CA LYS A 233 12.34 17.98 -2.43
C LYS A 233 12.76 16.50 -2.38
N HIS A 234 13.09 16.02 -1.18
CA HIS A 234 13.68 14.69 -0.94
C HIS A 234 14.99 14.40 -1.66
N ARG A 235 15.83 15.43 -1.88
CA ARG A 235 17.26 15.24 -2.17
C ARG A 235 17.87 14.24 -1.18
N GLU A 236 18.59 13.25 -1.70
CA GLU A 236 19.34 12.28 -0.93
C GLU A 236 20.77 12.79 -0.65
N PRO A 237 21.14 13.15 0.60
CA PRO A 237 22.48 13.63 0.90
C PRO A 237 23.57 12.57 0.68
N GLU A 238 23.23 11.29 0.88
CA GLU A 238 24.14 10.15 0.76
C GLU A 238 23.97 9.43 -0.59
N PHE A 239 23.62 10.17 -1.66
CA PHE A 239 23.34 9.62 -2.98
C PHE A 239 24.46 8.71 -3.54
N TRP A 240 25.70 8.95 -3.12
CA TRP A 240 26.88 8.15 -3.46
C TRP A 240 26.77 6.67 -3.03
N LYS A 241 25.92 6.34 -2.03
CA LYS A 241 25.63 4.96 -1.62
C LYS A 241 24.82 4.17 -2.67
N PHE A 242 24.22 4.86 -3.63
CA PHE A 242 23.52 4.28 -4.78
C PHE A 242 24.43 4.22 -6.03
N GLY A 243 25.73 4.46 -5.87
CA GLY A 243 26.72 4.56 -6.93
C GLY A 243 26.91 6.00 -7.43
N GLU A 244 27.04 6.16 -8.74
CA GLU A 244 27.47 7.43 -9.34
C GLU A 244 26.29 8.36 -9.72
N ALA A 245 26.63 9.61 -10.09
CA ALA A 245 25.64 10.57 -10.54
C ALA A 245 24.93 10.09 -11.81
N GLY A 246 23.59 10.11 -11.80
CA GLY A 246 22.76 9.56 -12.89
C GLY A 246 22.21 8.16 -12.61
N ASN A 247 22.66 7.49 -11.54
CA ASN A 247 22.06 6.21 -11.13
C ASN A 247 20.60 6.36 -10.68
N ASN A 248 19.89 5.24 -10.78
CA ASN A 248 18.53 5.09 -10.25
C ASN A 248 18.56 4.44 -8.85
N TYR A 249 17.58 4.79 -8.03
CA TYR A 249 17.20 3.93 -6.91
C TYR A 249 16.88 2.53 -7.42
N PHE A 250 17.31 1.51 -6.68
CA PHE A 250 16.92 0.13 -6.88
C PHE A 250 15.38 -0.03 -6.78
N ARG A 251 14.85 -1.19 -7.17
CA ARG A 251 13.41 -1.43 -7.22
C ARG A 251 12.77 -1.44 -5.83
N HIS A 252 11.82 -0.54 -5.59
CA HIS A 252 11.05 -0.43 -4.34
C HIS A 252 9.57 -0.17 -4.65
N ALA A 253 8.67 -0.44 -3.71
CA ALA A 253 7.28 0.02 -3.79
C ALA A 253 7.21 1.52 -3.49
N ARG A 254 6.30 2.24 -4.15
CA ARG A 254 6.04 3.66 -3.88
C ARG A 254 5.44 3.87 -2.48
N GLY A 255 5.76 5.00 -1.84
CA GLY A 255 5.37 5.29 -0.47
C GLY A 255 3.87 5.33 -0.17
N GLN A 256 3.01 5.65 -1.13
CA GLN A 256 1.57 5.89 -0.86
C GLN A 256 0.87 4.70 -0.21
N ILE A 257 1.18 3.48 -0.66
CA ILE A 257 0.73 2.24 -0.03
C ILE A 257 1.63 1.06 -0.41
N TYR A 258 1.99 0.26 0.59
CA TYR A 258 2.66 -1.02 0.42
C TYR A 258 2.39 -1.95 1.60
N ALA A 259 2.53 -3.25 1.39
CA ALA A 259 2.41 -4.27 2.42
C ALA A 259 3.65 -5.17 2.48
N ILE A 260 3.96 -5.64 3.68
CA ILE A 260 5.02 -6.62 3.95
C ILE A 260 4.48 -7.77 4.79
N SER A 261 4.98 -8.99 4.53
CA SER A 261 4.66 -10.17 5.32
C SER A 261 5.20 -10.10 6.75
N LYS A 262 4.63 -10.91 7.65
CA LYS A 262 5.04 -11.05 9.06
C LYS A 262 6.55 -11.19 9.26
N GLU A 263 7.23 -12.03 8.49
CA GLU A 263 8.68 -12.22 8.63
C GLU A 263 9.47 -10.93 8.37
N LEU A 264 9.05 -10.13 7.38
CA LEU A 264 9.74 -8.90 7.00
C LEU A 264 9.46 -7.78 7.99
N ALA A 265 8.24 -7.65 8.49
CA ALA A 265 7.93 -6.76 9.60
C ALA A 265 8.70 -7.15 10.88
N THR A 266 8.81 -8.46 11.15
CA THR A 266 9.59 -9.00 12.28
C THR A 266 11.09 -8.74 12.11
N TYR A 267 11.62 -8.86 10.89
CA TYR A 267 13.00 -8.47 10.57
C TYR A 267 13.24 -6.99 10.85
N ILE A 268 12.32 -6.09 10.44
CA ILE A 268 12.40 -4.66 10.77
C ILE A 268 12.42 -4.46 12.28
N SER A 269 11.52 -5.12 13.01
CA SER A 269 11.43 -5.00 14.48
C SER A 269 12.73 -5.44 15.18
N LYS A 270 13.27 -6.60 14.80
CA LYS A 270 14.50 -7.18 15.39
C LYS A 270 15.77 -6.39 15.06
N ASN A 271 15.85 -5.77 13.88
CA ASN A 271 17.05 -5.08 13.40
C ASN A 271 16.92 -3.55 13.42
N LYS A 272 15.88 -3.01 14.09
CA LYS A 272 15.49 -1.60 13.99
C LYS A 272 16.63 -0.61 14.25
N ASP A 273 17.60 -0.95 15.09
CA ASP A 273 18.69 -0.02 15.44
C ASP A 273 19.79 0.07 14.36
N ILE A 274 19.99 -0.98 13.55
CA ILE A 274 20.98 -1.01 12.46
C ILE A 274 20.42 -0.64 11.08
N LEU A 275 19.09 -0.65 10.91
CA LEU A 275 18.47 -0.31 9.62
C LEU A 275 18.65 1.17 9.28
N HIS A 276 19.45 1.44 8.25
CA HIS A 276 19.76 2.79 7.76
C HIS A 276 18.51 3.52 7.26
N LYS A 277 18.52 4.86 7.32
CA LYS A 277 17.40 5.71 6.88
C LYS A 277 17.90 6.70 5.83
N TYR A 278 17.24 6.70 4.68
CA TYR A 278 17.45 7.62 3.59
C TYR A 278 16.39 8.73 3.62
N ALA A 279 16.58 9.79 2.83
CA ALA A 279 15.70 10.96 2.76
C ALA A 279 14.28 10.67 2.24
N ASN A 280 14.14 9.56 1.50
CA ASN A 280 12.87 9.01 1.04
C ASN A 280 12.49 7.79 1.90
N GLU A 281 11.26 7.77 2.38
CA GLU A 281 10.74 6.76 3.31
C GLU A 281 10.55 5.38 2.66
N ASP A 282 10.07 5.38 1.43
CA ASP A 282 9.86 4.20 0.59
C ASP A 282 11.17 3.62 0.05
N VAL A 283 12.11 4.47 -0.36
CA VAL A 283 13.50 4.05 -0.63
C VAL A 283 14.13 3.45 0.63
N SER A 284 13.92 4.04 1.82
CA SER A 284 14.44 3.48 3.07
C SER A 284 13.93 2.06 3.30
N LEU A 285 12.60 1.85 3.24
CA LEU A 285 12.02 0.51 3.37
C LEU A 285 12.59 -0.46 2.32
N GLY A 286 12.69 -0.05 1.06
CA GLY A 286 13.24 -0.87 0.00
C GLY A 286 14.69 -1.33 0.29
N THR A 287 15.51 -0.48 0.91
CA THR A 287 16.91 -0.85 1.26
C THR A 287 16.98 -1.94 2.32
N TRP A 288 15.95 -2.07 3.14
CA TRP A 288 15.83 -3.14 4.13
C TRP A 288 15.39 -4.47 3.51
N MET A 289 14.84 -4.43 2.28
CA MET A 289 14.36 -5.61 1.53
C MET A 289 15.38 -6.12 0.50
N ILE A 290 16.19 -5.26 -0.12
CA ILE A 290 17.08 -5.65 -1.23
C ILE A 290 18.18 -6.65 -0.84
N GLY A 291 18.66 -6.60 0.40
CA GLY A 291 19.64 -7.56 0.92
C GLY A 291 19.05 -8.90 1.37
N LEU A 292 17.75 -9.11 1.19
CA LEU A 292 17.00 -10.27 1.66
C LEU A 292 16.40 -11.05 0.49
N GLU A 293 16.17 -12.35 0.69
CA GLU A 293 15.45 -13.19 -0.27
C GLU A 293 13.93 -12.89 -0.19
N VAL A 294 13.49 -11.84 -0.91
CA VAL A 294 12.13 -11.27 -0.85
C VAL A 294 11.44 -11.32 -2.21
N GLU A 295 10.23 -11.85 -2.26
CA GLU A 295 9.35 -11.72 -3.42
C GLU A 295 8.83 -10.28 -3.54
N HIS A 296 9.35 -9.54 -4.52
CA HIS A 296 8.93 -8.18 -4.83
C HIS A 296 7.74 -8.20 -5.80
N VAL A 297 6.52 -8.11 -5.25
CA VAL A 297 5.28 -8.17 -6.02
C VAL A 297 4.90 -6.78 -6.52
N ASN A 298 4.91 -6.62 -7.85
CA ASN A 298 4.52 -5.39 -8.53
C ASN A 298 3.02 -5.39 -8.87
N ASP A 299 2.18 -4.97 -7.92
CA ASP A 299 0.75 -4.81 -8.15
C ASP A 299 0.42 -3.35 -8.53
N LYS A 300 -0.13 -3.16 -9.73
CA LYS A 300 -0.56 -1.84 -10.25
C LYS A 300 -1.96 -1.43 -9.78
N SER A 301 -2.70 -2.31 -9.10
CA SER A 301 -3.96 -1.96 -8.44
C SER A 301 -3.75 -1.05 -7.21
N LEU A 302 -2.54 -1.06 -6.64
CA LEU A 302 -2.11 -0.23 -5.51
C LEU A 302 -1.69 1.20 -5.89
N CYS A 303 -1.88 1.61 -7.14
CA CYS A 303 -1.52 2.95 -7.62
C CYS A 303 -2.36 3.41 -8.82
N CYS A 304 -3.68 3.19 -8.76
CA CYS A 304 -4.55 3.69 -9.81
C CYS A 304 -4.66 5.22 -9.75
N GLY A 305 -4.53 5.87 -10.91
CA GLY A 305 -5.02 7.25 -11.07
C GLY A 305 -6.54 7.28 -10.96
N THR A 306 -7.11 8.40 -10.48
CA THR A 306 -8.58 8.57 -10.32
C THR A 306 -9.36 8.11 -11.57
N SER A 307 -9.04 8.62 -12.76
CA SER A 307 -9.71 8.22 -14.02
C SER A 307 -9.48 6.76 -14.44
N VAL A 308 -8.36 6.14 -14.02
CA VAL A 308 -8.09 4.70 -14.28
C VAL A 308 -8.94 3.82 -13.38
N CYS A 309 -9.16 4.26 -12.13
CA CYS A 309 -10.03 3.59 -11.19
C CYS A 309 -11.50 3.65 -11.64
N GLU A 310 -11.99 4.83 -12.02
CA GLU A 310 -13.33 5.02 -12.59
C GLU A 310 -13.58 4.08 -13.78
N TRP A 311 -12.66 4.09 -14.76
CA TRP A 311 -12.76 3.23 -15.93
C TRP A 311 -12.74 1.73 -15.58
N LYS A 312 -11.90 1.32 -14.62
CA LYS A 312 -11.88 -0.08 -14.13
C LYS A 312 -13.22 -0.48 -13.48
N LYS A 313 -13.84 0.40 -12.68
CA LYS A 313 -15.13 0.12 -12.04
C LYS A 313 -16.23 -0.13 -13.08
N LEU A 314 -16.24 0.64 -14.18
CA LEU A 314 -17.18 0.45 -15.30
C LEU A 314 -17.07 -0.93 -15.97
N ILE A 315 -15.91 -1.58 -15.94
CA ILE A 315 -15.68 -2.91 -16.50
C ILE A 315 -15.63 -4.02 -15.43
N GLY A 316 -16.13 -3.76 -14.22
CA GLY A 316 -16.22 -4.75 -13.15
C GLY A 316 -14.89 -5.08 -12.44
N HIS A 317 -13.89 -4.19 -12.53
CA HIS A 317 -12.61 -4.33 -11.84
C HIS A 317 -12.41 -3.24 -10.79
N THR A 318 -11.84 -3.61 -9.64
CA THR A 318 -11.61 -2.70 -8.51
C THR A 318 -10.11 -2.43 -8.36
N CYS A 319 -9.74 -1.16 -8.15
CA CYS A 319 -8.38 -0.81 -7.70
C CYS A 319 -8.27 -0.99 -6.20
N VAL A 320 -7.14 -1.52 -5.72
CA VAL A 320 -6.88 -1.62 -4.27
C VAL A 320 -6.65 -0.24 -3.67
N ALA A 321 -5.97 0.65 -4.39
CA ALA A 321 -5.79 2.03 -3.96
C ALA A 321 -5.82 3.04 -5.12
N THR A 322 -6.34 4.23 -4.83
CA THR A 322 -6.50 5.34 -5.77
C THR A 322 -5.78 6.59 -5.24
N LEU A 323 -5.00 7.23 -6.12
CA LEU A 323 -4.15 8.39 -5.84
C LEU A 323 -4.01 9.27 -7.09
N ASP A 324 -3.59 10.53 -6.94
CA ASP A 324 -3.24 11.38 -8.08
C ASP A 324 -1.71 11.53 -8.20
N TRP A 325 -1.17 11.17 -9.37
CA TRP A 325 0.27 11.25 -9.63
C TRP A 325 0.85 12.65 -9.44
N ALA A 326 0.08 13.70 -9.77
CA ALA A 326 0.51 15.09 -9.67
C ALA A 326 0.79 15.55 -8.22
N CYS A 327 0.12 14.96 -7.23
CA CYS A 327 0.28 15.31 -5.83
C CYS A 327 0.99 14.23 -4.99
N SER A 328 1.35 13.09 -5.60
CA SER A 328 1.90 11.91 -4.90
C SER A 328 0.95 11.38 -3.80
N GLY A 329 -0.35 11.44 -4.09
CA GLY A 329 -1.48 11.29 -3.17
C GLY A 329 -2.71 11.95 -3.81
N ILE A 330 -3.92 11.84 -3.27
CA ILE A 330 -5.10 12.54 -3.82
C ILE A 330 -4.92 14.05 -3.62
N CYS A 331 -4.95 14.81 -4.71
CA CYS A 331 -4.85 16.27 -4.62
C CYS A 331 -6.05 16.84 -3.84
N ASN A 332 -5.82 17.71 -2.84
CA ASN A 332 -6.87 18.24 -1.96
C ASN A 332 -7.70 17.12 -1.26
N SER A 333 -7.03 16.08 -0.74
CA SER A 333 -7.65 14.87 -0.18
C SER A 333 -8.66 15.11 0.96
N GLN A 334 -8.55 16.21 1.70
CA GLN A 334 -9.57 16.60 2.70
C GLN A 334 -10.97 16.77 2.10
N GLU A 335 -11.08 17.07 0.81
CA GLU A 335 -12.35 17.29 0.10
C GLU A 335 -12.55 16.23 -0.99
N ARG A 336 -11.53 15.99 -1.83
CA ARG A 336 -11.64 15.12 -3.00
C ARG A 336 -11.69 13.62 -2.70
N ILE A 337 -11.25 13.14 -1.53
CA ILE A 337 -11.34 11.71 -1.23
C ILE A 337 -12.79 11.20 -1.17
N LEU A 338 -13.76 12.06 -0.82
CA LEU A 338 -15.18 11.73 -0.84
C LEU A 338 -15.72 11.54 -2.26
N ASP A 339 -15.28 12.38 -3.19
CA ASP A 339 -15.63 12.27 -4.60
C ASP A 339 -14.99 11.05 -5.26
N VAL A 340 -13.70 10.82 -4.99
CA VAL A 340 -13.01 9.58 -5.36
C VAL A 340 -13.76 8.38 -4.78
N HIS A 341 -14.09 8.36 -3.48
CA HIS A 341 -14.76 7.23 -2.85
C HIS A 341 -16.09 6.87 -3.54
N LYS A 342 -16.94 7.85 -3.89
CA LYS A 342 -18.19 7.59 -4.63
C LYS A 342 -17.94 6.84 -5.95
N HIS A 343 -16.94 7.28 -6.71
CA HIS A 343 -16.65 6.73 -8.04
C HIS A 343 -15.71 5.51 -8.02
N CYS A 344 -14.98 5.28 -6.93
CA CYS A 344 -13.92 4.26 -6.82
C CYS A 344 -14.14 3.19 -5.74
N SER A 345 -15.15 3.32 -4.88
CA SER A 345 -15.44 2.31 -3.85
C SER A 345 -15.73 0.94 -4.46
N GLU A 346 -15.28 -0.11 -3.78
CA GLU A 346 -15.83 -1.46 -3.87
C GLU A 346 -17.28 -1.51 -3.37
N ASP A 347 -17.97 -2.64 -3.58
CA ASP A 347 -19.29 -2.85 -2.98
C ASP A 347 -19.16 -3.00 -1.45
N GLU A 348 -20.10 -2.48 -0.64
CA GLU A 348 -19.99 -2.60 0.83
C GLU A 348 -19.88 -4.08 1.27
N ASN A 349 -20.49 -5.01 0.53
CA ASN A 349 -20.45 -6.44 0.83
C ASN A 349 -19.09 -7.07 0.50
N ASP A 350 -18.29 -6.49 -0.41
CA ASP A 350 -16.99 -7.04 -0.80
C ASP A 350 -16.06 -7.21 0.38
N LEU A 351 -16.10 -6.28 1.35
CA LEU A 351 -15.30 -6.34 2.58
C LEU A 351 -15.75 -7.46 3.54
N TRP A 352 -17.06 -7.62 3.74
CA TRP A 352 -17.60 -8.56 4.73
C TRP A 352 -17.64 -10.01 4.24
N GLN A 353 -17.49 -10.25 2.94
CA GLN A 353 -17.52 -11.58 2.33
C GLN A 353 -16.12 -12.20 2.07
N VAL A 354 -15.01 -11.50 2.34
CA VAL A 354 -13.66 -12.00 1.97
C VAL A 354 -13.20 -13.23 2.76
N ILE A 355 -13.75 -13.49 3.94
CA ILE A 355 -13.24 -14.50 4.91
C ILE A 355 -14.30 -15.57 5.28
N VAL A 356 -15.42 -15.65 4.55
CA VAL A 356 -16.49 -16.65 4.78
C VAL A 356 -16.23 -17.98 4.07
#